data_AF-A0A3D3BRS8-F1
#
_entry.id   AF-A0A3D3BRS8-F1
#
_cell.length_a   1.000
_cell.length_b   1.000
_cell.length_c   1.000
_cell.angle_alpha   90.00
_cell.angle_beta   90.00
_cell.angle_gamma   90.00
#
_symmetry.space_group_name_H-M   'P 1'
#
loop_
_entity.id
_entity.type
_entity.pdbx_description
1 polymer ?
#
loop_
_entity_poly.entity_id
_entity_poly.type
_entity_poly.pdbx_seq_one_letter_code
_entity_poly.pdbx_strand_id
1 'polypeptide(L)'
;MRRMLAAALTVALAATVAPTSLADETASLGQPANNPWSNVQAWETAIVERVVDGDTVIVNDEVTGAQSRVRLLGINAPEKPTTKKPGNCGGEQASQWLTALLPVGTRVRLLSSDRASTGKNMRPQRVVLAYNDTTGDFDQDVAWGMAERGWGLWFTVPSEASMSSLYRAAIEGAQANRRGMWEPQLCGAIEQPNASLSLRISRGNGNVADETVTIRNTGGTTVDLTGWMLRDAGNAGWYTFPGGSVLTPGDYRTVHTGKGRDRRPTGHDVYRDRKKELYVDPGTEPNLVGDGAYLLDRAGNYRSWREYP
;
A
#
# COMPACT_ATOMS: atom_id res chain seq x y z
N MET A 1 -52.17 39.04 -69.24
CA MET A 1 -51.44 38.35 -70.32
C MET A 1 -50.32 39.25 -70.82
N ARG A 2 -49.06 38.96 -70.48
CA ARG A 2 -47.89 39.12 -71.36
C ARG A 2 -46.64 38.68 -70.62
N ARG A 3 -46.04 37.63 -71.16
CA ARG A 3 -44.71 37.11 -70.85
C ARG A 3 -43.68 38.17 -71.23
N MET A 4 -42.65 38.36 -70.41
CA MET A 4 -41.37 38.89 -70.89
C MET A 4 -40.25 38.00 -70.34
N LEU A 5 -39.56 37.37 -71.29
CA LEU A 5 -38.28 36.70 -71.11
C LEU A 5 -37.22 37.74 -70.76
N ALA A 6 -36.33 37.40 -69.82
CA ALA A 6 -35.02 38.03 -69.72
C ALA A 6 -33.95 36.96 -69.93
N ALA A 7 -33.14 37.20 -70.96
CA ALA A 7 -32.08 36.35 -71.43
C ALA A 7 -30.85 36.38 -70.52
N ALA A 8 -30.11 35.29 -70.57
CA ALA A 8 -28.93 34.97 -69.78
C ALA A 8 -27.73 35.91 -70.03
N LEU A 9 -26.92 36.11 -68.99
CA LEU A 9 -25.50 36.40 -69.15
C LEU A 9 -24.72 35.43 -68.27
N THR A 10 -24.08 34.47 -68.93
CA THR A 10 -23.17 33.47 -68.36
C THR A 10 -21.84 34.10 -68.00
N VAL A 11 -21.46 34.09 -66.73
CA VAL A 11 -20.08 34.30 -66.27
C VAL A 11 -19.51 32.94 -65.92
N ALA A 12 -18.55 32.47 -66.73
CA ALA A 12 -17.79 31.27 -66.46
C ALA A 12 -16.72 31.57 -65.41
N LEU A 13 -16.88 31.04 -64.20
CA LEU A 13 -15.85 31.04 -63.17
C LEU A 13 -15.22 29.64 -63.13
N ALA A 14 -14.00 29.53 -63.66
CA ALA A 14 -13.21 28.31 -63.58
C ALA A 14 -12.71 28.13 -62.14
N ALA A 15 -13.43 27.34 -61.34
CA ALA A 15 -12.96 26.89 -60.05
C ALA A 15 -12.05 25.67 -60.24
N THR A 16 -10.75 25.86 -60.00
CA THR A 16 -9.77 24.79 -59.91
C THR A 16 -10.12 23.88 -58.74
N VAL A 17 -10.55 22.65 -59.04
CA VAL A 17 -10.80 21.63 -58.02
C VAL A 17 -9.44 21.07 -57.58
N ALA A 18 -8.93 21.52 -56.43
CA ALA A 18 -7.86 20.81 -55.76
C ALA A 18 -8.45 19.52 -55.16
N PRO A 19 -7.84 18.34 -55.34
CA PRO A 19 -8.32 17.14 -54.68
C PRO A 19 -8.07 17.31 -53.18
N THR A 20 -9.15 17.39 -52.40
CA THR A 20 -9.11 17.22 -50.95
C THR A 20 -8.65 15.80 -50.67
N SER A 21 -7.38 15.65 -50.30
CA SER A 21 -6.90 14.43 -49.65
C SER A 21 -7.71 14.26 -48.37
N LEU A 22 -8.58 13.24 -48.34
CA LEU A 22 -9.07 12.68 -47.10
C LEU A 22 -7.85 12.07 -46.41
N ALA A 23 -7.19 12.86 -45.57
CA ALA A 23 -6.32 12.30 -44.56
C ALA A 23 -7.23 11.49 -43.64
N ASP A 24 -7.05 10.17 -43.65
CA ASP A 24 -7.50 9.30 -42.58
C ASP A 24 -6.86 9.83 -41.29
N GLU A 25 -7.59 10.69 -40.59
CA GLU A 25 -7.32 11.02 -39.21
C GLU A 25 -7.79 9.81 -38.41
N THR A 26 -6.92 8.81 -38.34
CA THR A 26 -7.02 7.77 -37.31
C THR A 26 -6.93 8.50 -35.98
N ALA A 27 -8.09 8.85 -35.44
CA ALA A 27 -8.25 9.36 -34.10
C ALA A 27 -7.56 8.36 -33.16
N SER A 28 -6.37 8.74 -32.71
CA SER A 28 -5.71 8.13 -31.56
C SER A 28 -6.76 8.11 -30.45
N LEU A 29 -7.17 6.91 -30.04
CA LEU A 29 -8.04 6.70 -28.90
C LEU A 29 -7.31 7.30 -27.69
N GLY A 30 -7.65 8.55 -27.35
CA GLY A 30 -7.09 9.26 -26.22
C GLY A 30 -7.31 8.42 -24.96
N GLN A 31 -6.23 8.13 -24.24
CA GLN A 31 -6.30 7.55 -22.91
C GLN A 31 -7.32 8.35 -22.06
N PRO A 32 -8.19 7.68 -21.29
CA PRO A 32 -9.11 8.39 -20.41
C PRO A 32 -8.33 9.31 -19.48
N ALA A 33 -8.83 10.53 -19.28
CA ALA A 33 -8.16 11.63 -18.55
C ALA A 33 -7.84 11.34 -17.07
N ASN A 34 -8.08 10.12 -16.58
CA ASN A 34 -7.84 9.68 -15.20
C ASN A 34 -7.39 8.21 -15.14
N ASN A 35 -6.39 7.81 -15.93
CA ASN A 35 -5.71 6.54 -15.68
C ASN A 35 -4.87 6.69 -14.39
N PRO A 36 -5.21 6.04 -13.26
CA PRO A 36 -4.46 6.21 -12.02
C PRO A 36 -3.01 5.73 -12.14
N TRP A 37 -2.71 4.84 -13.10
CA TRP A 37 -1.39 4.24 -13.32
C TRP A 37 -0.53 5.00 -14.35
N SER A 38 -0.88 6.24 -14.72
CA SER A 38 -0.16 7.00 -15.76
C SER A 38 1.33 7.24 -15.44
N ASN A 39 1.72 7.15 -14.17
CA ASN A 39 3.08 7.41 -13.68
C ASN A 39 3.94 6.14 -13.55
N VAL A 40 3.40 4.97 -13.92
CA VAL A 40 4.13 3.70 -13.98
C VAL A 40 4.01 3.10 -15.37
N GLN A 41 5.06 2.42 -15.81
CA GLN A 41 5.11 1.82 -17.13
C GLN A 41 4.83 0.32 -17.06
N ALA A 42 4.08 -0.21 -18.02
CA ALA A 42 3.94 -1.65 -18.21
C ALA A 42 5.19 -2.24 -18.86
N TRP A 43 5.74 -3.27 -18.23
CA TRP A 43 6.99 -3.91 -18.67
C TRP A 43 6.78 -5.34 -19.12
N GLU A 44 5.90 -6.07 -18.42
CA GLU A 44 5.67 -7.49 -18.63
C GLU A 44 4.17 -7.82 -18.63
N THR A 45 3.77 -8.86 -19.37
CA THR A 45 2.51 -9.56 -19.16
C THR A 45 2.81 -11.00 -18.75
N ALA A 46 2.04 -11.53 -17.81
CA ALA A 46 2.33 -12.81 -17.19
C ALA A 46 1.06 -13.56 -16.79
N ILE A 47 1.19 -14.86 -16.57
CA ILE A 47 0.14 -15.74 -16.05
C ILE A 47 0.45 -16.08 -14.60
N VAL A 48 -0.53 -15.93 -13.71
CA VAL A 48 -0.39 -16.34 -12.32
C VAL A 48 -0.27 -17.86 -12.22
N GLU A 49 0.87 -18.33 -11.70
CA GLU A 49 1.08 -19.74 -11.38
C GLU A 49 0.55 -20.07 -9.99
N ARG A 50 0.85 -19.23 -9.00
CA ARG A 50 0.32 -19.36 -7.64
C ARG A 50 0.53 -18.11 -6.80
N VAL A 51 -0.34 -17.93 -5.81
CA VAL A 51 -0.16 -16.98 -4.71
C VAL A 51 0.74 -17.60 -3.64
N VAL A 52 1.73 -16.85 -3.14
CA VAL A 52 2.61 -17.33 -2.08
C VAL A 52 2.10 -16.93 -0.70
N ASP A 53 1.74 -15.67 -0.52
CA ASP A 53 1.20 -15.08 0.71
C ASP A 53 0.38 -13.84 0.31
N GLY A 54 -0.04 -13.01 1.27
CA GLY A 54 -0.95 -11.87 1.03
C GLY A 54 -0.39 -10.73 0.18
N ASP A 55 0.89 -10.77 -0.23
CA ASP A 55 1.49 -9.70 -1.03
C ASP A 55 2.59 -10.17 -2.01
N THR A 56 2.68 -11.49 -2.22
CA THR A 56 3.67 -12.10 -3.10
C THR A 56 3.03 -13.17 -3.98
N VAL A 57 3.29 -13.09 -5.29
CA VAL A 57 2.80 -14.05 -6.29
C VAL A 57 3.95 -14.63 -7.11
N ILE A 58 3.76 -15.84 -7.64
CA ILE A 58 4.62 -16.42 -8.67
C ILE A 58 3.86 -16.39 -9.98
N VAL A 59 4.51 -15.87 -11.01
CA VAL A 59 3.95 -15.68 -12.34
C VAL A 59 4.92 -16.20 -13.40
N ASN A 60 4.39 -16.60 -14.55
CA ASN A 60 5.16 -16.98 -15.72
C ASN A 60 4.97 -15.93 -16.81
N ASP A 61 6.06 -15.31 -17.26
CA ASP A 61 6.04 -14.30 -18.33
C ASP A 61 5.45 -14.88 -19.62
N GLU A 62 4.50 -14.19 -20.24
CA GLU A 62 3.76 -14.69 -21.42
C GLU A 62 4.65 -14.81 -22.68
N VAL A 63 5.77 -14.07 -22.74
CA VAL A 63 6.64 -14.03 -23.92
C VAL A 63 7.78 -15.04 -23.82
N THR A 64 8.43 -15.08 -22.65
CA THR A 64 9.65 -15.86 -22.41
C THR A 64 9.37 -17.18 -21.69
N GLY A 65 8.20 -17.31 -21.05
CA GLY A 65 7.88 -18.45 -20.17
C GLY A 65 8.68 -18.45 -18.86
N ALA A 66 9.45 -17.41 -18.58
CA ALA A 66 10.30 -17.35 -17.38
C ALA A 66 9.44 -17.16 -16.12
N GLN A 67 9.69 -17.99 -15.10
CA GLN A 67 9.04 -17.87 -13.81
C GLN A 67 9.67 -16.73 -12.99
N SER A 68 8.83 -15.90 -12.38
CA SER A 68 9.23 -14.80 -11.50
C SER A 68 8.41 -14.77 -10.21
N ARG A 69 9.08 -14.54 -9.09
CA ARG A 69 8.44 -14.29 -7.79
C ARG A 69 8.32 -12.79 -7.55
N VAL A 70 7.13 -12.25 -7.75
CA VAL A 70 6.82 -10.81 -7.72
C VAL A 70 6.33 -10.40 -6.33
N ARG A 71 6.91 -9.33 -5.79
CA ARG A 71 6.42 -8.64 -4.58
C ARG A 71 5.52 -7.48 -5.02
N LEU A 72 4.29 -7.45 -4.52
CA LEU A 72 3.35 -6.37 -4.81
C LEU A 72 3.85 -5.05 -4.20
N LEU A 73 3.83 -3.97 -4.98
CA LEU A 73 4.01 -2.62 -4.45
C LEU A 73 2.68 -2.12 -3.83
N GLY A 74 2.77 -1.16 -2.91
CA GLY A 74 1.63 -0.52 -2.26
C GLY A 74 1.26 -1.10 -0.91
N ILE A 75 1.37 -2.42 -0.75
CA ILE A 75 0.93 -3.14 0.45
C ILE A 75 2.02 -4.03 1.06
N ASN A 76 2.01 -4.15 2.38
CA ASN A 76 2.71 -5.18 3.14
C ASN A 76 1.71 -5.96 3.98
N ALA A 77 1.38 -7.16 3.53
CA ALA A 77 0.39 -8.02 4.17
C ALA A 77 0.98 -8.69 5.42
N PRO A 78 0.15 -9.05 6.42
CA PRO A 78 0.59 -9.93 7.50
C PRO A 78 1.13 -11.27 6.93
N GLU A 79 2.23 -11.79 7.50
CA GLU A 79 2.81 -13.05 7.03
C GLU A 79 1.89 -14.22 7.35
N LYS A 80 1.65 -15.12 6.39
CA LYS A 80 0.90 -16.34 6.67
C LYS A 80 1.72 -17.34 7.51
N PRO A 81 1.07 -18.25 8.24
CA PRO A 81 1.74 -19.33 8.96
C PRO A 81 2.52 -20.26 8.02
N THR A 82 3.65 -20.78 8.50
CA THR A 82 4.44 -21.82 7.82
C THR A 82 4.89 -22.85 8.84
N THR A 83 5.45 -23.98 8.38
CA THR A 83 6.03 -24.99 9.27
C THR A 83 7.19 -24.45 10.14
N LYS A 84 7.81 -23.33 9.74
CA LYS A 84 8.96 -22.74 10.45
C LYS A 84 8.60 -21.54 11.32
N LYS A 85 7.48 -20.87 11.04
CA LYS A 85 7.09 -19.61 11.67
C LYS A 85 5.57 -19.57 11.86
N PRO A 86 5.09 -19.09 13.02
CA PRO A 86 3.65 -19.05 13.30
C PRO A 86 2.87 -18.10 12.38
N GLY A 87 3.55 -17.15 11.70
CA GLY A 87 2.89 -16.09 10.93
C GLY A 87 2.38 -14.96 11.83
N ASN A 88 1.73 -13.99 11.21
CA ASN A 88 1.03 -12.90 11.87
C ASN A 88 -0.47 -13.17 11.80
N CYS A 89 -1.22 -12.65 12.78
CA CYS A 89 -2.67 -12.63 12.69
C CYS A 89 -3.14 -11.97 11.38
N GLY A 90 -4.15 -12.57 10.73
CA GLY A 90 -4.68 -12.10 9.46
C GLY A 90 -3.88 -12.56 8.23
N GLY A 91 -2.73 -13.20 8.38
CA GLY A 91 -1.89 -13.60 7.25
C GLY A 91 -2.50 -14.69 6.38
N GLU A 92 -3.19 -15.65 6.99
CA GLU A 92 -3.92 -16.69 6.25
C GLU A 92 -5.08 -16.08 5.44
N GLN A 93 -5.86 -15.20 6.07
CA GLN A 93 -6.98 -14.50 5.44
C GLN A 93 -6.49 -13.60 4.30
N ALA A 94 -5.41 -12.83 4.48
CA ALA A 94 -4.81 -12.03 3.42
C ALA A 94 -4.37 -12.91 2.23
N SER A 95 -3.72 -14.04 2.50
CA SER A 95 -3.33 -15.00 1.45
C SER A 95 -4.54 -15.57 0.70
N GLN A 96 -5.64 -15.88 1.39
CA GLN A 96 -6.87 -16.38 0.79
C GLN A 96 -7.54 -15.33 -0.10
N TRP A 97 -7.62 -14.07 0.36
CA TRP A 97 -8.16 -12.97 -0.43
C TRP A 97 -7.34 -12.71 -1.69
N LEU A 98 -6.01 -12.71 -1.60
CA LEU A 98 -5.17 -12.56 -2.79
C LEU A 98 -5.34 -13.76 -3.74
N THR A 99 -5.50 -14.97 -3.22
CA THR A 99 -5.76 -16.18 -4.03
C THR A 99 -7.10 -16.10 -4.76
N ALA A 100 -8.14 -15.56 -4.10
CA ALA A 100 -9.45 -15.35 -4.73
C ALA A 100 -9.41 -14.24 -5.79
N LEU A 101 -8.58 -13.21 -5.59
CA LEU A 101 -8.40 -12.13 -6.57
C LEU A 101 -7.53 -12.55 -7.75
N LEU A 102 -6.58 -13.46 -7.54
CA LEU A 102 -5.67 -13.99 -8.54
C LEU A 102 -5.68 -15.53 -8.57
N PRO A 103 -6.79 -16.16 -9.02
CA PRO A 103 -6.80 -17.59 -9.29
C PRO A 103 -5.67 -18.00 -10.23
N VAL A 104 -5.21 -19.25 -10.11
CA VAL A 104 -4.20 -19.79 -11.04
C VAL A 104 -4.70 -19.67 -12.48
N GLY A 105 -3.85 -19.18 -13.38
CA GLY A 105 -4.21 -18.90 -14.78
C GLY A 105 -4.64 -17.44 -15.03
N THR A 106 -4.82 -16.62 -13.98
CA THR A 106 -5.17 -15.20 -14.16
C THR A 106 -4.07 -14.49 -14.94
N ARG A 107 -4.46 -13.77 -16.00
CA ARG A 107 -3.55 -12.92 -16.76
C ARG A 107 -3.32 -11.63 -15.98
N VAL A 108 -2.07 -11.21 -15.87
CA VAL A 108 -1.70 -9.96 -15.19
C VAL A 108 -0.75 -9.14 -16.05
N ARG A 109 -0.81 -7.82 -15.88
CA ARG A 109 0.16 -6.87 -16.40
C ARG A 109 0.98 -6.34 -15.23
N LEU A 110 2.29 -6.36 -15.39
CA LEU A 110 3.25 -5.92 -14.37
C LEU A 110 3.78 -4.54 -14.74
N LEU A 111 3.57 -3.59 -13.82
CA LEU A 111 3.98 -2.20 -14.00
C LEU A 111 4.99 -1.80 -12.93
N SER A 112 5.86 -0.86 -13.28
CA SER A 112 6.84 -0.28 -12.36
C SER A 112 7.42 1.01 -12.95
N SER A 113 7.94 1.88 -12.09
CA SER A 113 8.66 3.08 -12.53
C SER A 113 10.07 2.76 -13.06
N ASP A 114 10.70 1.71 -12.56
CA ASP A 114 11.98 1.19 -13.07
C ASP A 114 11.93 -0.33 -13.27
N ARG A 115 12.01 -0.77 -14.53
CA ARG A 115 12.03 -2.20 -14.88
C ARG A 115 13.03 -3.03 -14.04
N ALA A 116 14.19 -2.46 -13.72
CA ALA A 116 15.25 -3.14 -12.96
C ALA A 116 14.99 -3.20 -11.45
N SER A 117 13.91 -2.56 -10.98
CA SER A 117 13.55 -2.50 -9.56
C SER A 117 13.31 -3.88 -8.97
N THR A 118 14.09 -4.15 -7.92
CA THR A 118 14.01 -5.38 -7.15
C THR A 118 14.18 -5.10 -5.66
N GLY A 119 13.52 -5.93 -4.86
CA GLY A 119 13.66 -5.94 -3.41
C GLY A 119 14.58 -7.08 -2.93
N LYS A 120 14.37 -7.48 -1.67
CA LYS A 120 15.08 -8.59 -1.04
C LYS A 120 15.06 -9.86 -1.92
N ASN A 121 16.23 -10.49 -2.06
CA ASN A 121 16.47 -11.68 -2.89
C ASN A 121 16.19 -11.45 -4.38
N MET A 122 16.42 -10.23 -4.89
CA MET A 122 16.19 -9.86 -6.29
C MET A 122 14.75 -10.07 -6.77
N ARG A 123 13.78 -10.07 -5.85
CA ARG A 123 12.36 -10.19 -6.21
C ARG A 123 11.92 -8.91 -6.94
N PRO A 124 11.40 -9.00 -8.17
CA PRO A 124 10.80 -7.85 -8.85
C PRO A 124 9.71 -7.23 -7.96
N GLN A 125 9.74 -5.90 -7.85
CA GLN A 125 8.68 -5.13 -7.20
C GLN A 125 7.80 -4.53 -8.28
N ARG A 126 6.49 -4.83 -8.24
CA ARG A 126 5.56 -4.46 -9.30
C ARG A 126 4.22 -4.02 -8.75
N VAL A 127 3.63 -3.03 -9.42
CA VAL A 127 2.19 -2.84 -9.45
C VAL A 127 1.62 -3.94 -10.35
N VAL A 128 0.59 -4.65 -9.88
CA VAL A 128 0.01 -5.79 -10.58
C VAL A 128 -1.43 -5.45 -10.94
N LEU A 129 -1.72 -5.37 -12.24
CA LEU A 129 -3.07 -5.21 -12.75
C LEU A 129 -3.56 -6.55 -13.27
N ALA A 130 -4.67 -7.06 -12.75
CA ALA A 130 -5.32 -8.26 -13.26
C ALA A 130 -6.17 -7.94 -14.49
N TYR A 131 -6.24 -8.90 -15.42
CA TYR A 131 -7.12 -8.82 -16.58
C TYR A 131 -8.58 -8.95 -16.14
N ASN A 132 -9.42 -8.05 -16.64
CA ASN A 132 -10.83 -8.00 -16.35
C ASN A 132 -11.63 -8.40 -17.58
N ASP A 133 -12.22 -9.59 -17.55
CA ASP A 133 -13.02 -10.11 -18.67
C ASP A 133 -14.26 -9.24 -18.99
N THR A 134 -14.73 -8.43 -18.02
CA THR A 134 -15.89 -7.56 -18.22
C THR A 134 -15.55 -6.33 -19.06
N THR A 135 -14.37 -5.74 -18.84
CA THR A 135 -13.93 -4.53 -19.56
C THR A 135 -13.00 -4.85 -20.73
N GLY A 136 -12.42 -6.04 -20.74
CA GLY A 136 -11.47 -6.49 -21.75
C GLY A 136 -10.05 -5.92 -21.59
N ASP A 137 -9.72 -5.33 -20.43
CA ASP A 137 -8.43 -4.67 -20.18
C ASP A 137 -7.84 -5.06 -18.80
N PHE A 138 -6.59 -4.66 -18.55
CA PHE A 138 -5.90 -4.80 -17.27
C PHE A 138 -6.19 -3.59 -16.39
N ASP A 139 -7.35 -3.56 -15.74
CA ASP A 139 -7.83 -2.43 -14.94
C ASP A 139 -8.15 -2.76 -13.48
N GLN A 140 -7.80 -3.97 -13.03
CA GLN A 140 -7.99 -4.40 -11.64
C GLN A 140 -6.67 -4.31 -10.89
N ASP A 141 -6.43 -3.20 -10.19
CA ASP A 141 -5.26 -3.05 -9.31
C ASP A 141 -5.38 -3.96 -8.10
N VAL A 142 -4.51 -4.98 -8.07
CA VAL A 142 -4.53 -6.04 -7.07
C VAL A 142 -4.17 -5.51 -5.68
N ALA A 143 -3.16 -4.65 -5.59
CA ALA A 143 -2.72 -4.08 -4.32
C ALA A 143 -3.76 -3.11 -3.76
N TRP A 144 -4.41 -2.32 -4.62
CA TRP A 144 -5.56 -1.49 -4.23
C TRP A 144 -6.69 -2.37 -3.68
N GLY A 145 -7.09 -3.41 -4.40
CA GLY A 145 -8.18 -4.29 -3.99
C GLY A 145 -7.92 -4.94 -2.62
N MET A 146 -6.67 -5.32 -2.35
CA MET A 146 -6.23 -5.82 -1.04
C MET A 146 -6.25 -4.72 0.04
N ALA A 147 -5.77 -3.52 -0.27
CA ALA A 147 -5.74 -2.37 0.63
C ALA A 147 -7.15 -1.96 1.11
N GLU A 148 -8.12 -1.83 0.20
CA GLU A 148 -9.53 -1.46 0.54
C GLU A 148 -10.23 -2.46 1.46
N ARG A 149 -9.76 -3.71 1.43
CA ARG A 149 -10.25 -4.81 2.26
C ARG A 149 -9.48 -4.93 3.58
N GLY A 150 -8.45 -4.11 3.78
CA GLY A 150 -7.65 -4.09 4.99
C GLY A 150 -6.66 -5.25 5.10
N TRP A 151 -6.09 -5.71 3.98
CA TRP A 151 -5.13 -6.82 3.95
C TRP A 151 -3.69 -6.41 3.68
N GLY A 152 -3.30 -5.22 4.13
CA GLY A 152 -1.91 -4.79 4.14
C GLY A 152 -1.71 -3.43 4.76
N LEU A 153 -0.50 -3.21 5.28
CA LEU A 153 0.00 -1.90 5.63
C LEU A 153 0.62 -1.20 4.43
N TRP A 154 0.82 0.10 4.53
CA TRP A 154 1.42 0.88 3.45
C TRP A 154 2.88 0.45 3.23
N PHE A 155 3.22 0.16 1.97
CA PHE A 155 4.57 -0.24 1.58
C PHE A 155 4.93 0.23 0.18
N THR A 156 5.90 1.12 0.09
CA THR A 156 6.55 1.51 -1.15
C THR A 156 8.04 1.77 -0.90
N VAL A 157 8.81 1.88 -1.98
CA VAL A 157 10.20 2.35 -1.91
C VAL A 157 10.33 3.61 -2.77
N PRO A 158 11.28 4.52 -2.48
CA PRO A 158 11.31 5.83 -3.14
C PRO A 158 11.34 5.77 -4.67
N SER A 159 12.02 4.80 -5.26
CA SER A 159 12.10 4.60 -6.72
C SER A 159 10.83 4.02 -7.36
N GLU A 160 9.86 3.58 -6.55
CA GLU A 160 8.61 2.94 -6.98
C GLU A 160 7.38 3.58 -6.31
N ALA A 161 7.54 4.82 -5.83
CA ALA A 161 6.53 5.51 -5.03
C ALA A 161 5.48 6.27 -5.85
N SER A 162 5.53 6.19 -7.18
CA SER A 162 4.60 6.89 -8.09
C SER A 162 3.11 6.62 -7.82
N MET A 163 2.79 5.47 -7.21
CA MET A 163 1.43 5.06 -6.85
C MET A 163 1.16 5.12 -5.33
N SER A 164 2.11 5.62 -4.55
CA SER A 164 2.14 5.47 -3.09
C SER A 164 0.97 6.13 -2.37
N SER A 165 0.63 7.38 -2.77
CA SER A 165 -0.52 8.11 -2.22
C SER A 165 -1.87 7.42 -2.47
N LEU A 166 -1.98 6.69 -3.58
CA LEU A 166 -3.19 5.93 -3.93
C LEU A 166 -3.45 4.82 -2.90
N TYR A 167 -2.41 4.01 -2.64
CA TYR A 167 -2.50 2.91 -1.68
C TYR A 167 -2.66 3.42 -0.25
N ARG A 168 -1.97 4.50 0.12
CA ARG A 168 -2.16 5.16 1.42
C ARG A 168 -3.64 5.52 1.64
N ALA A 169 -4.27 6.19 0.69
CA ALA A 169 -5.68 6.58 0.80
C ALA A 169 -6.63 5.37 0.95
N ALA A 170 -6.39 4.30 0.20
CA ALA A 170 -7.18 3.06 0.33
C ALA A 170 -7.02 2.41 1.71
N ILE A 171 -5.81 2.40 2.26
CA ILE A 171 -5.50 1.85 3.59
C ILE A 171 -6.13 2.70 4.69
N GLU A 172 -6.04 4.03 4.61
CA GLU A 172 -6.74 4.95 5.53
C GLU A 172 -8.25 4.69 5.53
N GLY A 173 -8.83 4.44 4.36
CA GLY A 173 -10.22 4.01 4.22
C GLY A 173 -10.52 2.70 4.96
N ALA A 174 -9.68 1.67 4.80
CA ALA A 174 -9.85 0.39 5.48
C ALA A 174 -9.69 0.50 7.00
N GLN A 175 -8.76 1.34 7.47
CA GLN A 175 -8.56 1.65 8.89
C GLN A 175 -9.79 2.30 9.52
N ALA A 176 -10.30 3.36 8.89
CA ALA A 176 -11.49 4.09 9.37
C ALA A 176 -12.72 3.19 9.42
N ASN A 177 -12.84 2.25 8.47
CA ASN A 177 -13.95 1.30 8.38
C ASN A 177 -13.69 -0.03 9.11
N ARG A 178 -12.58 -0.18 9.84
CA ARG A 178 -12.23 -1.38 10.62
C ARG A 178 -12.28 -2.68 9.79
N ARG A 179 -11.78 -2.65 8.57
CA ARG A 179 -11.80 -3.81 7.64
C ARG A 179 -10.56 -4.68 7.77
N GLY A 180 -10.71 -5.98 7.50
CA GLY A 180 -9.58 -6.92 7.46
C GLY A 180 -8.81 -6.93 8.77
N MET A 181 -7.50 -6.69 8.71
CA MET A 181 -6.61 -6.65 9.88
C MET A 181 -6.97 -5.55 10.89
N TRP A 182 -7.76 -4.56 10.50
CA TRP A 182 -8.20 -3.45 11.37
C TRP A 182 -9.43 -3.77 12.21
N GLU A 183 -10.07 -4.93 12.00
CA GLU A 183 -11.18 -5.38 12.84
C GLU A 183 -10.65 -5.64 14.27
N PRO A 184 -11.18 -4.96 15.32
CA PRO A 184 -10.70 -5.08 16.69
C PRO A 184 -10.68 -6.49 17.31
N GLN A 185 -11.40 -7.47 16.76
CA GLN A 185 -11.50 -8.84 17.30
C GLN A 185 -10.97 -9.92 16.33
N LEU A 186 -10.36 -9.53 15.20
CA LEU A 186 -9.87 -10.51 14.21
C LEU A 186 -8.96 -11.57 14.83
N CYS A 187 -8.10 -11.16 15.75
CA CYS A 187 -7.06 -12.00 16.32
C CYS A 187 -7.48 -12.69 17.63
N GLY A 188 -8.70 -12.47 18.08
CA GLY A 188 -9.22 -12.92 19.37
C GLY A 188 -9.87 -11.78 20.14
N ALA A 189 -10.37 -12.10 21.34
CA ALA A 189 -11.04 -11.12 22.19
C ALA A 189 -10.15 -9.89 22.45
N ILE A 190 -10.71 -8.71 22.21
CA ILE A 190 -10.03 -7.44 22.43
C ILE A 190 -9.68 -7.26 23.93
N GLU A 191 -8.39 -7.04 24.23
CA GLU A 191 -7.97 -6.83 25.62
C GLU A 191 -8.32 -5.42 26.12
N GLN A 192 -8.89 -5.23 27.30
CA GLN A 192 -9.17 -3.86 27.82
C GLN A 192 -9.96 -3.00 26.79
N PRO A 193 -11.19 -3.38 26.39
CA PRO A 193 -11.94 -2.74 25.29
C PRO A 193 -12.18 -1.23 25.46
N ASN A 194 -12.16 -0.74 26.70
CA ASN A 194 -12.35 0.68 27.01
C ASN A 194 -11.04 1.50 26.98
N ALA A 195 -9.90 0.86 26.68
CA ALA A 195 -8.61 1.53 26.57
C ALA A 195 -8.61 2.51 25.38
N SER A 196 -8.30 3.78 25.66
CA SER A 196 -8.09 4.81 24.64
C SER A 196 -6.62 5.22 24.65
N LEU A 197 -5.92 4.94 23.55
CA LEU A 197 -4.49 5.16 23.42
C LEU A 197 -4.19 5.97 22.16
N SER A 198 -3.24 6.89 22.25
CA SER A 198 -2.69 7.61 21.09
C SER A 198 -1.22 7.31 20.91
N LEU A 199 -0.78 7.24 19.65
CA LEU A 199 0.64 7.17 19.28
C LEU A 199 1.12 8.50 18.70
N ARG A 200 2.36 8.87 19.03
CA ARG A 200 3.12 9.94 18.38
C ARG A 200 4.45 9.38 17.93
N ILE A 201 4.84 9.65 16.68
CA ILE A 201 6.15 9.32 16.13
C ILE A 201 7.00 10.59 16.10
N SER A 202 8.26 10.48 16.54
CA SER A 202 9.33 11.45 16.29
C SER A 202 10.39 10.74 15.47
N ARG A 203 10.75 11.27 14.29
CA ARG A 203 11.80 10.70 13.42
C ARG A 203 13.22 11.12 13.79
N GLY A 204 13.40 11.97 14.81
CA GLY A 204 14.72 12.34 15.31
C GLY A 204 15.63 13.11 14.34
N ASN A 205 15.09 13.69 13.26
CA ASN A 205 15.84 14.47 12.25
C ASN A 205 17.10 13.78 11.71
N GLY A 206 17.09 12.46 11.49
CA GLY A 206 18.28 11.73 11.01
C GLY A 206 19.14 11.14 12.15
N ASN A 207 18.71 11.29 13.40
CA ASN A 207 19.38 10.70 14.56
C ASN A 207 18.49 9.63 15.21
N VAL A 208 18.94 8.38 15.12
CA VAL A 208 18.29 7.22 15.76
C VAL A 208 18.11 7.38 17.28
N ALA A 209 18.95 8.18 17.95
CA ALA A 209 18.81 8.45 19.38
C ALA A 209 17.60 9.34 19.70
N ASP A 210 17.15 10.15 18.75
CA ASP A 210 16.01 11.07 18.90
C ASP A 210 14.74 10.51 18.23
N GLU A 211 14.85 9.35 17.58
CA GLU A 211 13.73 8.61 17.01
C GLU A 211 12.96 7.88 18.11
N THR A 212 11.68 8.23 18.25
CA THR A 212 10.83 7.71 19.34
C THR A 212 9.41 7.46 18.90
N VAL A 213 8.74 6.57 19.64
CA VAL A 213 7.29 6.43 19.65
C VAL A 213 6.76 6.64 21.06
N THR A 214 5.88 7.61 21.24
CA THR A 214 5.18 7.85 22.51
C THR A 214 3.77 7.26 22.45
N ILE A 215 3.47 6.37 23.38
CA ILE A 215 2.14 5.83 23.64
C ILE A 215 1.57 6.59 24.83
N ARG A 216 0.40 7.20 24.68
CA ARG A 216 -0.28 7.92 25.78
C ARG A 216 -1.65 7.32 26.02
N ASN A 217 -1.99 7.14 27.29
CA ASN A 217 -3.35 6.85 27.72
C ASN A 217 -4.18 8.14 27.69
N THR A 218 -5.07 8.24 26.72
CA THR A 218 -5.97 9.39 26.53
C THR A 218 -7.35 9.15 27.13
N GLY A 219 -7.60 7.96 27.67
CA GLY A 219 -8.85 7.57 28.29
C GLY A 219 -8.91 7.84 29.79
N GLY A 220 -10.03 7.48 30.39
CA GLY A 220 -10.29 7.61 31.83
C GLY A 220 -9.96 6.37 32.68
N THR A 221 -9.49 5.28 32.06
CA THR A 221 -9.18 4.02 32.75
C THR A 221 -7.70 3.70 32.65
N THR A 222 -7.14 3.10 33.70
CA THR A 222 -5.77 2.54 33.66
C THR A 222 -5.66 1.46 32.59
N VAL A 223 -4.55 1.45 31.84
CA VAL A 223 -4.25 0.48 30.79
C VAL A 223 -2.96 -0.26 31.11
N ASP A 224 -2.99 -1.59 31.14
CA ASP A 224 -1.79 -2.43 31.26
C ASP A 224 -1.31 -2.87 29.87
N LEU A 225 -0.15 -2.39 29.44
CA LEU A 225 0.46 -2.74 28.16
C LEU A 225 1.30 -4.01 28.24
N THR A 226 1.37 -4.71 29.38
CA THR A 226 2.22 -5.89 29.56
C THR A 226 2.00 -6.93 28.44
N GLY A 227 3.09 -7.25 27.71
CA GLY A 227 3.07 -8.20 26.60
C GLY A 227 2.52 -7.65 25.28
N TRP A 228 1.99 -6.44 25.26
CA TRP A 228 1.61 -5.76 24.01
C TRP A 228 2.86 -5.48 23.18
N MET A 229 2.67 -5.27 21.89
CA MET A 229 3.75 -5.15 20.92
C MET A 229 3.67 -3.84 20.17
N LEU A 230 4.82 -3.22 19.97
CA LEU A 230 5.00 -2.11 19.04
C LEU A 230 5.79 -2.60 17.82
N ARG A 231 5.30 -2.26 16.63
CA ARG A 231 5.94 -2.55 15.34
C ARG A 231 5.89 -1.35 14.40
N ASP A 232 6.78 -1.35 13.41
CA ASP A 232 6.74 -0.47 12.24
C ASP A 232 5.86 -1.11 11.13
N ALA A 233 5.89 -0.60 9.89
CA ALA A 233 5.18 -1.23 8.78
C ALA A 233 5.67 -2.66 8.45
N GLY A 234 6.84 -3.04 8.95
CA GLY A 234 7.34 -4.41 8.87
C GLY A 234 6.57 -5.40 9.77
N ASN A 235 6.56 -6.67 9.38
CA ASN A 235 5.79 -7.71 10.05
C ASN A 235 6.37 -8.20 11.40
N ALA A 236 7.48 -7.62 11.84
CA ALA A 236 8.16 -7.99 13.08
C ALA A 236 7.99 -6.91 14.16
N GLY A 237 7.52 -7.31 15.34
CA GLY A 237 7.59 -6.47 16.53
C GLY A 237 9.02 -6.05 16.82
N TRP A 238 9.22 -4.76 17.06
CA TRP A 238 10.52 -4.25 17.50
C TRP A 238 10.57 -3.96 19.00
N TYR A 239 9.40 -3.94 19.66
CA TYR A 239 9.34 -3.91 21.10
C TYR A 239 8.12 -4.66 21.66
N THR A 240 8.34 -5.45 22.71
CA THR A 240 7.28 -6.02 23.55
C THR A 240 7.38 -5.42 24.95
N PHE A 241 6.28 -4.86 25.43
CA PHE A 241 6.22 -4.21 26.74
C PHE A 241 6.44 -5.23 27.88
N PRO A 242 7.39 -5.00 28.79
CA PRO A 242 7.66 -5.91 29.90
C PRO A 242 6.56 -5.88 30.96
N GLY A 243 6.58 -6.84 31.88
CA GLY A 243 5.67 -6.88 33.03
C GLY A 243 5.64 -5.58 33.82
N GLY A 244 4.43 -5.12 34.16
CA GLY A 244 4.21 -3.89 34.92
C GLY A 244 4.21 -2.62 34.07
N SER A 245 4.01 -2.73 32.76
CA SER A 245 3.91 -1.59 31.84
C SER A 245 2.53 -0.93 31.91
N VAL A 246 2.18 -0.37 33.07
CA VAL A 246 0.87 0.22 33.36
C VAL A 246 0.89 1.72 33.10
N LEU A 247 -0.15 2.22 32.41
CA LEU A 247 -0.40 3.64 32.17
C LEU A 247 -1.72 4.06 32.83
N THR A 248 -1.64 4.93 33.85
CA THR A 248 -2.83 5.57 34.42
C THR A 248 -3.41 6.62 33.45
N PRO A 249 -4.63 7.15 33.68
CA PRO A 249 -5.20 8.19 32.82
C PRO A 249 -4.25 9.38 32.64
N GLY A 250 -3.96 9.76 31.40
CA GLY A 250 -3.03 10.83 31.04
C GLY A 250 -1.55 10.43 31.02
N ASP A 251 -1.19 9.26 31.54
CA ASP A 251 0.18 8.76 31.57
C ASP A 251 0.68 8.32 30.19
N TYR A 252 2.00 8.16 30.03
CA TYR A 252 2.62 7.81 28.76
C TYR A 252 3.91 6.98 28.90
N ARG A 253 4.23 6.25 27.83
CA ARG A 253 5.53 5.60 27.63
C ARG A 253 6.14 6.07 26.31
N THR A 254 7.39 6.51 26.34
CA THR A 254 8.21 6.81 25.17
C THR A 254 9.20 5.68 24.93
N VAL A 255 9.11 5.08 23.75
CA VAL A 255 10.01 4.03 23.29
C VAL A 255 10.99 4.64 22.30
N HIS A 256 12.25 4.69 22.68
CA HIS A 256 13.37 5.18 21.89
C HIS A 256 13.94 4.04 21.04
N THR A 257 14.14 4.30 19.76
CA THR A 257 14.77 3.35 18.85
C THR A 257 16.24 3.17 19.20
N GLY A 258 16.94 4.29 19.46
CA GLY A 258 18.36 4.34 19.76
C GLY A 258 18.73 3.85 21.16
N LYS A 259 19.97 4.18 21.56
CA LYS A 259 20.56 3.72 22.81
C LYS A 259 20.17 4.56 24.01
N GLY A 260 20.09 3.91 25.17
CA GLY A 260 19.95 4.60 26.45
C GLY A 260 19.77 3.63 27.61
N ARG A 261 19.26 4.13 28.73
CA ARG A 261 19.08 3.32 29.94
C ARG A 261 17.63 3.35 30.39
N ASP A 262 16.99 2.19 30.33
CA ASP A 262 15.65 1.98 30.88
C ASP A 262 15.65 2.29 32.38
N ARG A 263 14.75 3.18 32.81
CA ARG A 263 14.38 3.28 34.22
C ARG A 263 13.30 2.24 34.50
N ARG A 264 13.62 1.24 35.32
CA ARG A 264 12.72 0.12 35.65
C ARG A 264 12.06 0.30 37.02
N PRO A 265 10.82 -0.19 37.22
CA PRO A 265 9.95 -0.81 36.22
C PRO A 265 9.09 0.21 35.44
N THR A 266 8.91 1.43 35.95
CA THR A 266 7.89 2.40 35.51
C THR A 266 8.43 3.65 34.80
N GLY A 267 9.69 3.68 34.39
CA GLY A 267 10.26 4.89 33.78
C GLY A 267 9.60 5.23 32.46
N HIS A 268 9.20 6.49 32.22
CA HIS A 268 8.49 6.85 30.99
C HIS A 268 9.32 6.54 29.72
N ASP A 269 10.65 6.60 29.79
CA ASP A 269 11.56 6.32 28.69
C ASP A 269 12.13 4.89 28.72
N VAL A 270 12.09 4.22 27.56
CA VAL A 270 12.72 2.91 27.32
C VAL A 270 13.43 2.86 25.98
N TYR A 271 14.49 2.07 25.87
CA TYR A 271 15.46 2.12 24.77
C TYR A 271 15.68 0.74 24.13
N ARG A 272 15.87 0.70 22.81
CA ARG A 272 16.07 -0.56 22.05
C ARG A 272 17.47 -0.76 21.50
N ASP A 273 18.35 0.21 21.74
CA ASP A 273 19.76 0.14 21.39
C ASP A 273 20.01 -0.19 19.90
N ARG A 274 19.06 0.17 19.02
CA ARG A 274 19.24 0.01 17.58
C ARG A 274 20.27 1.00 17.07
N LYS A 275 21.01 0.57 16.05
CA LYS A 275 22.05 1.36 15.39
C LYS A 275 21.56 2.09 14.15
N LYS A 276 20.34 1.80 13.72
CA LYS A 276 19.70 2.34 12.51
C LYS A 276 18.30 2.79 12.87
N GLU A 277 17.87 3.84 12.20
CA GLU A 277 16.52 4.38 12.23
C GLU A 277 15.52 3.36 11.71
N LEU A 278 14.29 3.46 12.21
CA LEU A 278 13.15 2.68 11.73
C LEU A 278 12.33 3.46 10.72
N TYR A 279 12.09 4.73 11.01
CA TYR A 279 11.16 5.57 10.28
C TYR A 279 11.92 6.42 9.25
N VAL A 280 11.82 6.01 7.99
CA VAL A 280 12.44 6.66 6.84
C VAL A 280 11.95 8.10 6.64
N ASP A 281 12.73 8.92 5.95
CA ASP A 281 12.23 10.21 5.48
C ASP A 281 11.16 10.00 4.39
N PRO A 282 9.97 10.63 4.53
CA PRO A 282 8.86 10.40 3.59
C PRO A 282 9.13 10.95 2.19
N GLY A 283 10.12 11.84 2.00
CA GLY A 283 10.33 12.49 0.70
C GLY A 283 9.13 13.34 0.28
N THR A 284 8.96 13.53 -1.03
CA THR A 284 7.83 14.27 -1.64
C THR A 284 7.40 13.60 -2.93
N GLU A 285 6.19 13.88 -3.39
CA GLU A 285 5.68 13.38 -4.66
C GLU A 285 6.63 13.70 -5.83
N PRO A 286 6.83 12.78 -6.79
CA PRO A 286 6.20 11.45 -6.92
C PRO A 286 6.87 10.34 -6.10
N ASN A 287 7.90 10.67 -5.31
CA ASN A 287 8.71 9.70 -4.56
C ASN A 287 8.26 9.59 -3.09
N LEU A 288 6.96 9.84 -2.82
CA LEU A 288 6.43 9.87 -1.47
C LEU A 288 6.39 8.46 -0.88
N VAL A 289 7.13 8.24 0.18
CA VAL A 289 7.05 7.03 1.01
C VAL A 289 6.50 7.39 2.39
N GLY A 290 6.20 6.37 3.17
CA GLY A 290 5.88 6.55 4.56
C GLY A 290 5.96 5.25 5.31
N ASP A 291 5.69 5.36 6.59
CA ASP A 291 5.73 4.26 7.55
C ASP A 291 4.74 4.60 8.69
N GLY A 292 4.62 3.71 9.66
CA GLY A 292 3.79 3.94 10.82
C GLY A 292 4.20 3.12 12.02
N ALA A 293 3.72 3.54 13.18
CA ALA A 293 3.84 2.82 14.42
C ALA A 293 2.50 2.18 14.74
N TYR A 294 2.51 0.88 15.02
CA TYR A 294 1.32 0.10 15.29
C TYR A 294 1.46 -0.58 16.65
N LEU A 295 0.52 -0.28 17.55
CA LEU A 295 0.42 -0.92 18.86
C LEU A 295 -0.59 -2.06 18.79
N LEU A 296 -0.13 -3.28 19.05
CA LEU A 296 -0.93 -4.49 19.02
C LEU A 296 -1.05 -5.08 20.42
N ASP A 297 -2.22 -5.62 20.76
CA ASP A 297 -2.37 -6.42 21.99
C ASP A 297 -1.74 -7.80 21.84
N ARG A 298 -1.79 -8.63 22.90
CA ARG A 298 -1.15 -9.96 22.90
C ARG A 298 -1.77 -10.94 21.91
N ALA A 299 -3.03 -10.73 21.54
CA ALA A 299 -3.68 -11.52 20.50
C ALA A 299 -3.23 -11.08 19.10
N GLY A 300 -2.79 -9.82 18.95
CA GLY A 300 -2.34 -9.23 17.70
C GLY A 300 -3.33 -8.23 17.10
N ASN A 301 -4.38 -7.85 17.83
CA ASN A 301 -5.34 -6.85 17.37
C ASN A 301 -4.72 -5.45 17.43
N TYR A 302 -4.99 -4.59 16.43
CA TYR A 302 -4.52 -3.21 16.40
C TYR A 302 -5.28 -2.35 17.40
N ARG A 303 -4.55 -1.75 18.34
CA ARG A 303 -5.11 -0.97 19.45
C ARG A 303 -5.00 0.51 19.26
N SER A 304 -3.92 0.93 18.62
CA SER A 304 -3.70 2.29 18.18
C SER A 304 -2.66 2.24 17.07
N TRP A 305 -2.71 3.18 16.15
CA TRP A 305 -1.67 3.34 15.13
C TRP A 305 -1.48 4.82 14.79
N ARG A 306 -0.32 5.12 14.23
CA ARG A 306 -0.02 6.41 13.62
C ARG A 306 0.84 6.17 12.40
N GLU A 307 0.40 6.63 11.24
CA GLU A 307 1.18 6.65 10.01
C GLU A 307 1.62 8.09 9.71
N TYR A 308 2.66 8.23 8.88
CA TYR A 308 3.18 9.51 8.39
C TYR A 308 3.60 9.38 6.91
N PRO A 309 3.76 10.48 6.15
CA PRO A 309 3.92 11.88 6.59
C PRO A 309 2.74 12.44 7.41
#